data_AF-A0A090R4E1-F1
#
_entry.id   AF-A0A090R4E1-F1
#
_cell.length_a   1.000
_cell.length_b   1.000
_cell.length_c   1.000
_cell.angle_alpha   90.00
_cell.angle_beta   90.00
_cell.angle_gamma   90.00
#
_symmetry.space_group_name_H-M   'P 1'
#
loop_
_entity.id
_entity.type
_entity.pdbx_description
1 polymer ?
#
loop_
_entity_poly.entity_id
_entity_poly.type
_entity_poly.pdbx_seq_one_letter_code
_entity_poly.pdbx_strand_id
1 'polypeptide(L)' 'MNALLATCGLYDGAGEFAYRVGMPGKSGVGGGIVAIVPGEMTIAVWSPELDPSGNSLAGTAALELLAERIGRSIF' A
#
# COMPACT_ATOMS: atom_id res chain seq x y z
N MET A 1 -1.31 11.86 11.75
CA MET A 1 -0.31 10.98 11.08
C MET A 1 -0.95 10.13 9.98
N ASN A 2 -2.06 9.41 10.26
CA ASN A 2 -2.79 8.63 9.24
C ASN A 2 -3.22 9.45 8.00
N ALA A 3 -3.64 10.72 8.20
CA ALA A 3 -4.00 11.59 7.09
C ALA A 3 -2.85 11.82 6.09
N LEU A 4 -1.60 11.96 6.55
CA LEU A 4 -0.44 12.15 5.66
C LEU A 4 -0.07 10.87 4.89
N LEU A 5 -0.20 9.71 5.50
CA LEU A 5 0.01 8.43 4.80
C LEU A 5 -1.11 8.17 3.77
N ALA A 6 -2.33 8.61 4.07
CA ALA A 6 -3.45 8.53 3.15
C ALA A 6 -3.35 9.52 1.97
N THR A 7 -2.79 10.73 2.18
CA THR A 7 -2.77 11.78 1.15
C THR A 7 -1.42 11.98 0.47
N CYS A 8 -0.31 11.54 1.08
CA CYS A 8 1.07 11.79 0.62
C CYS A 8 2.00 10.58 0.81
N GLY A 9 1.46 9.41 1.17
CA GLY A 9 2.24 8.22 1.48
C GLY A 9 2.80 7.51 0.24
N LEU A 10 2.11 7.61 -0.89
CA LEU A 10 2.62 7.18 -2.18
C LEU A 10 2.76 8.42 -3.09
N TYR A 11 3.53 8.30 -4.16
CA TYR A 11 3.74 9.36 -5.16
C TYR A 11 2.41 9.69 -5.90
N ASP A 12 2.42 10.04 -7.18
CA ASP A 12 1.18 10.26 -7.97
C ASP A 12 0.20 9.07 -7.99
N GLY A 13 0.59 7.91 -7.43
CA GLY A 13 -0.24 6.72 -7.23
C GLY A 13 -0.91 6.57 -5.85
N ALA A 14 -0.87 7.56 -4.95
CA ALA A 14 -1.50 7.43 -3.62
C ALA A 14 -3.01 7.17 -3.68
N GLY A 15 -3.72 7.81 -4.62
CA GLY A 15 -5.15 7.55 -4.83
C GLY A 15 -5.42 6.16 -5.38
N GLU A 16 -4.61 5.69 -6.33
CA GLU A 16 -4.76 4.36 -6.96
C GLU A 16 -4.46 3.24 -5.96
N PHE A 17 -3.40 3.38 -5.17
CA PHE A 17 -3.07 2.42 -4.13
C PHE A 17 -4.10 2.42 -3.00
N ALA A 18 -4.56 3.59 -2.55
CA ALA A 18 -5.61 3.66 -1.55
C ALA A 18 -6.91 3.02 -2.07
N TYR A 19 -7.24 3.18 -3.35
CA TYR A 19 -8.40 2.55 -3.98
C TYR A 19 -8.26 1.03 -4.10
N ARG A 20 -7.09 0.56 -4.52
CA ARG A 20 -6.82 -0.87 -4.75
C ARG A 20 -6.61 -1.67 -3.48
N VAL A 21 -5.76 -1.18 -2.59
CA VAL A 21 -5.37 -1.88 -1.34
C VAL A 21 -6.32 -1.54 -0.20
N GLY A 22 -6.95 -0.37 -0.22
CA GLY A 22 -7.87 0.03 0.83
C GLY A 22 -7.20 0.28 2.18
N MET A 23 -5.87 0.51 2.24
CA MET A 23 -5.14 0.75 3.50
C MET A 23 -4.22 1.98 3.37
N PRO A 24 -3.99 2.76 4.45
CA PRO A 24 -2.97 3.80 4.45
C PRO A 24 -1.58 3.15 4.37
N GLY A 25 -0.72 3.68 3.52
CA GLY A 25 0.61 3.11 3.33
C GLY A 25 1.65 4.08 2.78
N LYS A 26 2.90 3.62 2.74
CA LYS A 26 4.04 4.30 2.13
C LYS A 26 4.82 3.33 1.25
N SER A 27 5.15 3.74 0.03
CA SER A 27 6.09 3.02 -0.84
C SER A 27 7.46 3.70 -0.95
N GLY A 28 8.47 2.97 -1.39
CA GLY A 28 9.78 3.51 -1.80
C GLY A 28 10.33 2.79 -3.02
N VAL A 29 11.11 3.50 -3.84
CA VAL A 29 11.69 2.99 -5.10
C VAL A 29 12.66 1.80 -4.94
N GLY A 30 13.03 1.45 -3.70
CA GLY A 30 13.70 0.19 -3.40
C GLY A 30 12.78 -1.04 -3.45
N GLY A 31 11.50 -0.87 -3.79
CA GLY A 31 10.50 -1.95 -3.89
C GLY A 31 9.77 -2.27 -2.59
N GLY A 32 9.99 -1.50 -1.53
CA GLY A 32 9.33 -1.69 -0.23
C GLY A 32 8.01 -0.94 -0.15
N ILE A 33 6.99 -1.58 0.45
CA ILE A 33 5.71 -0.94 0.79
C ILE A 33 5.36 -1.31 2.24
N VAL A 34 4.94 -0.31 3.01
CA VAL A 34 4.35 -0.49 4.35
C VAL A 34 2.89 -0.07 4.29
N ALA A 35 1.97 -0.92 4.74
CA ALA A 35 0.54 -0.66 4.87
C ALA A 35 0.11 -0.86 6.33
N ILE A 36 -0.89 -0.09 6.78
CA ILE A 36 -1.32 -0.09 8.18
C ILE A 36 -2.82 -0.44 8.25
N VAL A 37 -3.18 -1.38 9.12
CA VAL A 37 -4.55 -1.58 9.58
C VAL A 37 -4.67 -0.93 10.97
N PRO A 38 -5.33 0.24 11.09
CA PRO A 38 -5.33 1.01 12.32
C PRO A 38 -5.82 0.20 13.54
N GLY A 39 -4.99 0.15 14.59
CA GLY A 39 -5.34 -0.57 15.82
C GLY A 39 -5.17 -2.09 15.77
N GLU A 40 -4.74 -2.65 14.64
CA GLU A 40 -4.63 -4.10 14.45
C GLU A 40 -3.21 -4.53 14.09
N MET A 41 -2.66 -4.04 12.96
CA MET A 41 -1.36 -4.50 12.48
C MET A 41 -0.71 -3.54 11.48
N THR A 42 0.58 -3.76 11.27
CA THR A 42 1.37 -3.17 10.18
C THR A 42 1.87 -4.28 9.29
N ILE A 43 1.71 -4.13 7.99
CA ILE A 43 2.13 -5.08 6.96
C ILE A 43 3.27 -4.44 6.17
N ALA A 44 4.34 -5.20 5.95
CA ALA A 44 5.44 -4.80 5.07
C ALA A 44 5.61 -5.84 3.96
N VAL A 45 5.72 -5.37 2.73
CA VAL A 45 6.03 -6.19 1.55
C VAL A 45 7.22 -5.60 0.84
N TRP A 46 7.96 -6.46 0.14
CA TRP A 46 9.10 -6.03 -0.66
C TRP A 46 9.20 -6.87 -1.93
N SER A 47 9.30 -6.20 -3.08
CA SER A 47 9.71 -6.78 -4.34
C SER A 47 10.32 -5.69 -5.22
N PRO A 48 11.50 -5.91 -5.82
CA PRO A 48 12.27 -4.86 -6.49
C PRO A 48 11.67 -4.37 -7.81
N GLU A 49 10.84 -5.18 -8.48
CA GLU A 49 10.20 -4.80 -9.74
C GLU A 49 9.11 -3.74 -9.50
N LEU A 50 9.20 -2.62 -10.22
CA LEU A 50 8.32 -1.46 -10.06
C LEU A 50 7.37 -1.29 -11.26
N ASP A 51 6.17 -0.79 -10.99
CA ASP A 51 5.24 -0.28 -12.00
C ASP A 51 5.71 1.10 -12.55
N PRO A 52 5.04 1.65 -13.59
CA PRO A 52 5.39 2.96 -14.13
C PRO A 52 5.28 4.13 -13.13
N SER A 53 4.59 3.95 -12.01
CA SER A 53 4.46 4.94 -10.93
C SER A 53 5.51 4.77 -9.83
N GLY A 54 6.41 3.79 -9.95
CA GLY A 54 7.50 3.54 -9.02
C GLY A 54 7.12 2.71 -7.79
N ASN A 55 5.97 2.04 -7.80
CA ASN A 55 5.53 1.15 -6.71
C ASN A 55 5.85 -0.30 -7.05
N SER A 56 6.08 -1.12 -6.02
CA SER A 56 6.34 -2.55 -6.22
C SER A 56 5.15 -3.26 -6.86
N LEU A 57 5.33 -3.85 -8.04
CA LEU A 57 4.25 -4.51 -8.78
C LEU A 57 3.68 -5.69 -7.97
N ALA A 58 4.56 -6.62 -7.58
CA ALA A 58 4.19 -7.78 -6.79
C ALA A 58 3.79 -7.41 -5.34
N GLY A 59 4.42 -6.38 -4.77
CA GLY A 59 4.08 -5.90 -3.42
C GLY A 59 2.66 -5.36 -3.35
N THR A 60 2.26 -4.51 -4.30
CA THR A 60 0.90 -3.97 -4.37
C THR A 60 -0.12 -5.09 -4.58
N ALA A 61 0.10 -6.01 -5.51
CA ALA A 61 -0.80 -7.13 -5.74
C ALA A 61 -0.95 -8.05 -4.52
N ALA A 62 0.13 -8.29 -3.78
CA ALA A 62 0.08 -9.06 -2.54
C ALA A 62 -0.76 -8.36 -1.46
N LEU A 63 -0.67 -7.03 -1.35
CA LEU A 63 -1.44 -6.25 -0.40
C LEU A 63 -2.94 -6.22 -0.76
N GLU A 64 -3.30 -6.11 -2.04
CA GLU A 64 -4.70 -6.24 -2.49
C GLU A 64 -5.29 -7.59 -2.09
N LEU A 65 -4.60 -8.69 -2.46
CA LEU A 65 -5.05 -10.05 -2.14
C LEU A 65 -5.14 -10.29 -0.64
N LEU A 66 -4.22 -9.71 0.13
CA LEU A 66 -4.26 -9.80 1.59
C LEU A 66 -5.48 -9.05 2.13
N ALA A 67 -5.70 -7.80 1.71
CA ALA A 67 -6.80 -6.95 2.14
C ALA A 67 -8.17 -7.62 1.91
N GLU A 68 -8.36 -8.24 0.75
CA GLU A 68 -9.55 -9.03 0.43
C GLU A 68 -9.71 -10.24 1.37
N ARG A 69 -8.64 -11.01 1.59
CA ARG A 69 -8.68 -12.23 2.42
C ARG A 69 -8.96 -11.97 3.89
N ILE A 70 -8.51 -10.84 4.42
CA ILE A 70 -8.70 -10.49 5.83
C ILE A 70 -9.92 -9.57 6.05
N GLY A 71 -10.60 -9.15 4.99
CA GLY A 71 -11.76 -8.26 5.06
C GLY A 71 -11.43 -6.87 5.58
N ARG A 72 -10.24 -6.34 5.27
CA ARG A 72 -9.75 -5.03 5.79
C ARG A 72 -9.45 -4.01 4.68
N SER A 73 -10.31 -3.92 3.68
CA SER A 73 -10.37 -2.75 2.81
C SER A 73 -11.16 -1.65 3.52
N ILE A 74 -10.63 -0.42 3.55
CA ILE A 74 -11.35 0.76 4.08
C ILE A 74 -12.33 1.32 3.02
N PHE A 75 -12.34 0.78 1.80
CA PHE A 75 -13.29 1.06 0.72
C PHE A 75 -14.12 -0.17 0.35
#